data_AF-A0A1E4G4L2-F1
#
_entry.id   AF-A0A1E4G4L2-F1
#
_cell.length_a   1.000
_cell.length_b   1.000
_cell.length_c   1.000
_cell.angle_alpha   90.00
_cell.angle_beta   90.00
_cell.angle_gamma   90.00
#
_symmetry.space_group_name_H-M   'P 1'
#
loop_
_entity.id
_entity.type
_entity.pdbx_description
1 polymer ?
#
loop_
_entity_poly.entity_id
_entity_poly.type
_entity_poly.pdbx_seq_one_letter_code
_entity_poly.pdbx_strand_id
1 'polypeptide(L)'
;MKPAIAVQLVTAGEPVPAPAPGTALLILPAGSGHEHPDGATCPACAAATDVRALLFDLLESARQGLRPAFTRVVVDARAVPDAARVVAALEGKLPATALRDHEVARRFFLEA
;
A
#
# COMPACT_ATOMS: atom_id res chain seq x y z
N MET A 1 -2.14 22.71 -4.11
CA MET A 1 -2.29 21.25 -4.29
C MET A 1 -1.31 20.59 -3.32
N LYS A 2 -1.75 19.67 -2.44
CA LYS A 2 -0.79 18.96 -1.56
C LYS A 2 0.14 18.11 -2.43
N PRO A 3 1.45 18.00 -2.12
CA PRO A 3 2.35 17.16 -2.90
C PRO A 3 1.89 15.71 -2.85
N ALA A 4 1.83 15.07 -4.01
CA ALA A 4 1.59 13.65 -4.11
C ALA A 4 2.84 12.89 -3.62
N ILE A 5 2.63 11.78 -2.93
CA ILE A 5 3.66 10.94 -2.30
C ILE A 5 4.02 9.83 -3.28
N ALA A 6 5.30 9.71 -3.62
CA ALA A 6 5.77 8.69 -4.56
C ALA A 6 5.70 7.29 -3.93
N VAL A 7 5.24 6.31 -4.69
CA VAL A 7 5.23 4.90 -4.32
C VAL A 7 6.17 4.13 -5.24
N GLN A 8 7.21 3.53 -4.67
CA GLN A 8 8.04 2.54 -5.34
C GLN A 8 7.55 1.14 -4.96
N LEU A 9 7.13 0.35 -5.94
CA LEU A 9 6.73 -1.03 -5.73
C LEU A 9 7.95 -1.95 -5.90
N VAL A 10 8.18 -2.84 -4.94
CA VAL A 10 9.22 -3.89 -5.01
C VAL A 10 8.54 -5.23 -5.19
N THR A 11 8.88 -5.94 -6.27
CA THR A 11 8.28 -7.23 -6.63
C THR A 11 9.26 -8.38 -6.49
N ALA A 12 8.78 -9.63 -6.64
CA ALA A 12 9.60 -10.82 -6.45
C ALA A 12 10.87 -10.78 -7.34
N GLY A 13 12.03 -11.02 -6.72
CA GLY A 13 13.34 -10.96 -7.39
C GLY A 13 14.05 -9.61 -7.31
N GLU A 14 13.37 -8.55 -6.87
CA GLU A 14 13.98 -7.24 -6.66
C GLU A 14 14.45 -7.06 -5.20
N PRO A 15 15.61 -6.42 -4.96
CA PRO A 15 16.04 -6.07 -3.62
C PRO A 15 15.20 -4.92 -3.06
N VAL A 16 14.85 -4.98 -1.77
CA VAL A 16 14.26 -3.83 -1.08
C VAL A 16 15.36 -2.76 -0.91
N PRO A 17 15.13 -1.52 -1.36
CA PRO A 17 16.09 -0.43 -1.17
C PRO A 17 16.44 -0.21 0.31
N ALA A 18 17.65 0.26 0.57
CA ALA A 18 18.04 0.66 1.91
C ALA A 18 17.16 1.83 2.41
N PRO A 19 16.87 1.91 3.72
CA PRO A 19 16.10 3.01 4.29
C PRO A 19 16.72 4.38 3.96
N ALA A 20 15.92 5.29 3.42
CA ALA A 20 16.32 6.66 3.12
C ALA A 20 15.51 7.66 3.96
N PRO A 21 16.07 8.83 4.33
CA PRO A 21 15.33 9.87 5.02
C PRO A 21 14.04 10.25 4.29
N GLY A 22 12.94 10.44 5.03
CA GLY A 22 11.64 10.78 4.45
C GLY A 22 10.95 9.64 3.68
N THR A 23 11.46 8.41 3.74
CA THR A 23 10.87 7.23 3.10
C THR A 23 10.22 6.32 4.14
N ALA A 24 8.94 5.98 3.94
CA ALA A 24 8.28 4.95 4.70
C ALA A 24 8.39 3.59 3.99
N LEU A 25 8.61 2.52 4.74
CA LEU A 25 8.49 1.15 4.25
C LEU A 25 7.10 0.60 4.62
N LEU A 26 6.41 0.03 3.64
CA LEU A 26 5.18 -0.72 3.81
C LEU A 26 5.38 -2.14 3.28
N ILE A 27 5.21 -3.15 4.15
CA ILE A 27 5.36 -4.56 3.77
C ILE A 27 3.95 -5.15 3.60
N LEU A 28 3.67 -5.68 2.42
CA LEU A 28 2.40 -6.36 2.16
C LEU A 28 2.45 -7.79 2.72
N PRO A 29 1.48 -8.19 3.56
CA PRO A 29 1.47 -9.52 4.16
C PRO A 29 1.18 -10.60 3.10
N ALA A 30 1.73 -11.80 3.31
CA ALA A 30 1.58 -12.97 2.42
C ALA A 30 0.26 -13.74 2.64
N GLY A 31 -0.71 -13.16 3.33
CA GLY A 31 -1.77 -13.91 4.01
C GLY A 31 -2.32 -13.16 5.21
N SER A 32 -3.62 -13.28 5.49
CA SER A 32 -4.20 -12.87 6.77
C SER A 32 -3.93 -13.86 7.91
N GLY A 33 -3.41 -15.05 7.61
CA GLY A 33 -3.16 -16.10 8.60
C GLY A 33 -4.41 -16.87 9.02
N HIS A 34 -5.53 -16.69 8.32
CA HIS A 34 -6.79 -17.43 8.53
C HIS A 34 -6.95 -18.58 7.52
N GLU A 35 -7.86 -19.52 7.79
CA GLU A 35 -8.04 -20.78 7.02
C GLU A 35 -8.65 -20.62 5.60
N HIS A 36 -8.59 -19.42 5.00
CA HIS A 36 -9.09 -19.15 3.66
C HIS A 36 -8.20 -18.15 2.91
N PRO A 37 -8.13 -18.20 1.57
CA PRO A 37 -7.40 -17.20 0.80
C PRO A 37 -7.92 -15.78 1.07
N ASP A 38 -7.01 -14.82 1.09
CA ASP A 38 -7.37 -13.42 1.39
C ASP A 38 -8.31 -12.84 0.35
N GLY A 39 -9.34 -12.17 0.83
CA GLY A 39 -10.39 -11.60 -0.02
C GLY A 39 -11.29 -12.60 -0.72
N ALA A 40 -11.10 -13.92 -0.54
CA ALA A 40 -12.01 -14.93 -1.09
C ALA A 40 -13.32 -15.04 -0.29
N THR A 41 -13.27 -14.82 1.03
CA THR A 41 -14.42 -15.08 1.91
C THR A 41 -14.61 -14.03 3.00
N CYS A 42 -13.53 -13.41 3.48
CA CYS A 42 -13.58 -12.45 4.59
C CYS A 42 -13.23 -11.02 4.13
N PRO A 43 -14.15 -10.05 4.29
CA PRO A 43 -13.86 -8.64 4.00
C PRO A 43 -12.72 -8.06 4.83
N ALA A 44 -12.53 -8.53 6.06
CA ALA A 44 -11.42 -8.09 6.92
C ALA A 44 -10.07 -8.54 6.34
N CYS A 45 -9.97 -9.78 5.86
CA CYS A 45 -8.77 -10.30 5.21
C CYS A 45 -8.53 -9.64 3.84
N ALA A 46 -9.62 -9.30 3.12
CA ALA A 46 -9.54 -8.49 1.91
C ALA A 46 -8.91 -7.12 2.19
N ALA A 47 -9.34 -6.45 3.26
CA ALA A 47 -8.82 -5.15 3.65
C ALA A 47 -7.40 -5.22 4.21
N ALA A 48 -7.07 -6.26 5.00
CA ALA A 48 -5.74 -6.45 5.59
C ALA A 48 -4.63 -6.64 4.54
N THR A 49 -5.00 -7.04 3.33
CA THR A 49 -4.08 -7.26 2.21
C THR A 49 -4.22 -6.23 1.09
N ASP A 50 -5.16 -5.29 1.20
CA ASP A 50 -5.33 -4.20 0.24
C ASP A 50 -4.29 -3.11 0.51
N VAL A 51 -3.38 -2.91 -0.44
CA VAL A 51 -2.37 -1.84 -0.41
C VAL A 51 -2.97 -0.46 -0.14
N ARG A 52 -4.21 -0.20 -0.59
CA ARG A 52 -4.88 1.09 -0.38
C ARG A 52 -5.26 1.28 1.09
N ALA A 53 -5.79 0.24 1.73
CA ALA A 53 -6.11 0.31 3.16
C ALA A 53 -4.85 0.59 3.98
N LEU A 54 -3.78 -0.15 3.69
CA LEU A 54 -2.51 0.00 4.39
C LEU A 54 -1.83 1.35 4.16
N LEU A 55 -1.87 1.90 2.93
CA LEU A 55 -1.36 3.25 2.64
C LEU A 55 -2.18 4.35 3.33
N PHE A 56 -3.50 4.17 3.45
CA PHE A 56 -4.35 5.08 4.19
C PHE A 56 -3.98 5.08 5.68
N ASP A 57 -3.85 3.91 6.30
CA ASP A 57 -3.46 3.78 7.71
C ASP A 57 -2.06 4.38 7.96
N LEU A 58 -1.14 4.20 7.01
CA LEU A 58 0.20 4.79 7.03
C LEU A 58 0.14 6.33 7.03
N LEU A 59 -0.73 6.91 6.20
CA LEU A 59 -0.93 8.35 6.08
C LEU A 59 -1.59 8.95 7.33
N GLU A 60 -2.63 8.30 7.85
CA GLU A 60 -3.33 8.75 9.04
C GLU A 60 -2.44 8.68 10.28
N SER A 61 -1.65 7.62 10.43
CA SER A 61 -0.66 7.51 11.50
C SER A 61 0.35 8.66 11.47
N ALA A 62 0.79 9.09 10.29
CA ALA A 62 1.70 10.25 10.17
C ALA A 62 1.00 11.58 10.50
N ARG A 63 -0.26 11.76 10.09
CA ARG A 63 -1.05 12.96 10.44
C ARG A 63 -1.31 13.10 11.93
N GLN A 64 -1.48 11.98 12.61
CA GLN A 64 -1.69 11.93 14.05
C GLN A 64 -0.37 12.05 14.85
N GLY A 65 0.78 12.15 14.17
CA GLY A 65 2.09 12.21 14.82
C GLY A 65 2.57 10.90 15.43
N LEU A 66 1.91 9.78 15.12
CA LEU A 66 2.29 8.43 15.58
C LEU A 66 3.51 7.89 14.83
N ARG A 67 3.90 8.55 13.73
CA ARG A 67 5.11 8.25 12.97
C ARG A 67 5.66 9.51 12.29
N PRO A 68 6.95 9.54 11.91
CA PRO A 68 7.51 10.65 11.15
C PRO A 68 6.77 10.91 9.83
N ALA A 69 6.76 12.17 9.41
CA ALA A 69 6.29 12.54 8.09
C ALA A 69 7.20 11.94 6.99
N PHE A 70 6.61 11.65 5.84
CA PHE A 70 7.29 11.02 4.70
C PHE A 70 6.83 11.65 3.39
N THR A 71 7.70 11.59 2.38
CA THR A 71 7.44 12.07 1.01
C THR A 71 7.50 10.94 -0.01
N ARG A 72 7.97 9.76 0.40
CA ARG A 72 8.04 8.54 -0.42
C ARG A 72 7.62 7.32 0.40
N VAL A 73 7.04 6.34 -0.28
CA VAL A 73 6.76 5.01 0.27
C VAL A 73 7.41 3.95 -0.61
N VAL A 74 8.12 3.01 0.00
CA VAL A 74 8.51 1.74 -0.64
C VAL A 74 7.49 0.69 -0.22
N VAL A 75 6.82 0.06 -1.18
CA VAL A 75 5.87 -1.03 -0.96
C VAL A 75 6.57 -2.33 -1.31
N ASP A 76 6.87 -3.15 -0.31
CA ASP A 76 7.38 -4.50 -0.49
C ASP A 76 6.21 -5.45 -0.76
N ALA A 77 6.04 -5.83 -2.02
CA ALA A 77 5.01 -6.75 -2.48
C ALA A 77 5.58 -8.12 -2.87
N ARG A 78 6.82 -8.44 -2.46
CA ARG A 78 7.49 -9.71 -2.85
C ARG A 78 6.74 -10.96 -2.42
N ALA A 79 5.96 -10.86 -1.35
CA ALA A 79 5.16 -11.96 -0.83
C ALA A 79 3.72 -12.00 -1.39
N VAL A 80 3.35 -11.05 -2.25
CA VAL A 80 2.01 -10.97 -2.86
C VAL A 80 1.99 -11.81 -4.13
N PRO A 81 1.04 -12.77 -4.27
CA PRO A 81 0.98 -13.65 -5.44
C PRO A 81 0.70 -12.92 -6.76
N ASP A 82 -0.08 -11.84 -6.72
CA ASP A 82 -0.47 -11.05 -7.89
C ASP A 82 -0.09 -9.58 -7.70
N ALA A 83 1.13 -9.24 -8.10
CA ALA A 83 1.62 -7.86 -8.08
C ALA A 83 0.86 -6.95 -9.06
N ALA A 84 0.29 -7.49 -10.15
CA ALA A 84 -0.47 -6.69 -11.11
C ALA A 84 -1.75 -6.11 -10.48
N ARG A 85 -2.37 -6.84 -9.54
CA ARG A 85 -3.48 -6.32 -8.74
C ARG A 85 -3.06 -5.16 -7.84
N VAL A 86 -1.85 -5.19 -7.28
CA VAL A 86 -1.29 -4.09 -6.47
C VAL A 86 -1.08 -2.85 -7.35
N VAL A 87 -0.50 -3.03 -8.54
CA VAL A 87 -0.32 -1.97 -9.54
C VAL A 87 -1.68 -1.38 -9.93
N ALA A 88 -2.66 -2.21 -10.28
CA ALA A 88 -4.01 -1.76 -10.63
C ALA A 88 -4.69 -0.97 -9.49
N ALA A 89 -4.45 -1.34 -8.24
CA ALA A 89 -4.96 -0.61 -7.08
C ALA A 89 -4.32 0.78 -6.96
N LEU A 90 -3.00 0.88 -7.13
CA LEU A 90 -2.22 2.13 -7.06
C LEU A 90 -2.51 3.08 -8.22
N GLU A 91 -2.81 2.54 -9.41
CA GLU A 91 -3.21 3.32 -10.58
C GLU A 91 -4.71 3.69 -10.60
N GLY A 92 -5.47 3.29 -9.57
CA GLY A 92 -6.91 3.57 -9.49
C GLY A 92 -7.76 2.81 -10.51
N LYS A 93 -7.27 1.68 -11.04
CA LYS A 93 -7.98 0.81 -12.00
C LYS A 93 -8.95 -0.17 -11.32
N LEU A 94 -8.84 -0.35 -9.99
CA LEU A 94 -9.80 -1.14 -9.21
C LEU A 94 -10.98 -0.28 -8.74
N PRO A 95 -12.20 -0.86 -8.60
CA PRO A 95 -13.32 -0.16 -8.01
C PRO A 95 -13.00 0.41 -6.62
N ALA A 96 -13.41 1.66 -6.38
CA ALA A 96 -13.42 2.23 -5.05
C ALA A 96 -14.60 1.66 -4.27
N THR A 97 -14.32 1.16 -3.06
CA THR A 97 -15.31 0.57 -2.15
C THR A 97 -15.45 1.35 -0.86
N ALA A 98 -14.52 2.29 -0.60
CA ALA A 98 -14.53 3.17 0.57
C ALA A 98 -13.89 4.53 0.26
N LEU A 99 -14.20 5.55 1.07
CA LEU A 99 -13.62 6.90 0.94
C LEU A 99 -12.09 6.91 1.02
N ARG A 100 -11.50 5.96 1.75
CA ARG A 100 -10.03 5.78 1.83
C ARG A 100 -9.39 5.52 0.48
N ASP A 101 -10.08 4.82 -0.43
CA ASP A 101 -9.54 4.47 -1.75
C ASP A 101 -9.36 5.74 -2.60
N HIS A 102 -10.30 6.69 -2.49
CA HIS A 102 -10.20 7.99 -3.13
C HIS A 102 -9.13 8.87 -2.52
N GLU A 103 -8.95 8.83 -1.19
CA GLU A 103 -7.88 9.58 -0.53
C GLU A 103 -6.51 9.05 -0.96
N VAL A 104 -6.34 7.73 -1.06
CA VAL A 104 -5.10 7.12 -1.55
C VAL A 104 -4.82 7.55 -2.99
N ALA A 105 -5.79 7.44 -3.90
CA ALA A 105 -5.63 7.84 -5.29
C ALA A 105 -5.30 9.34 -5.48
N ARG A 106 -5.67 10.20 -4.52
CA ARG A 106 -5.35 11.64 -4.53
C ARG A 106 -3.98 11.96 -3.95
N ARG A 107 -3.43 11.07 -3.11
CA ARG A 107 -2.24 11.36 -2.31
C ARG A 107 -1.02 10.56 -2.70
N PHE A 108 -1.20 9.43 -3.37
CA PHE A 108 -0.11 8.54 -3.78
C PHE A 108 -0.10 8.37 -5.29
N PHE A 109 1.08 8.17 -5.86
CA PHE A 109 1.26 7.81 -7.26
C PHE A 109 2.35 6.75 -7.38
N LEU A 110 2.17 5.81 -8.31
CA LEU A 110 3.21 4.83 -8.64
C LEU A 110 4.34 5.55 -9.40
N GLU A 111 5.56 5.44 -8.91
CA GLU A 111 6.77 5.91 -9.59
C GLU A 111 7.10 4.93 -10.73
N ALA A 112 7.44 5.48 -11.89
CA ALA A 112 7.75 4.73 -13.10
C ALA A 112 9.16 4.13 -13.08
#